data_AF-A0A5K1DYP8-F1
#
_entry.id   AF-A0A5K1DYP8-F1
#
_cell.length_a   1.000
_cell.length_b   1.000
_cell.length_c   1.000
_cell.angle_alpha   90.00
_cell.angle_beta   90.00
_cell.angle_gamma   90.00
#
_symmetry.space_group_name_H-M   'P 1'
#
loop_
_entity.id
_entity.type
_entity.pdbx_description
1 polymer ?
#
loop_
_entity_poly.entity_id
_entity_poly.type
_entity_poly.pdbx_seq_one_letter_code
_entity_poly.pdbx_strand_id
1 'polypeptide(L)' 'VMRGVKEVTCCGAKFVDGQEVEFDAIILATGYKSNVPSWLK' A
#
# COMPACT_ATOMS: atom_id res chain seq x y z
N VAL A 1 -11.34 9.55 -7.62
CA VAL A 1 -10.53 9.79 -6.40
C VAL A 1 -9.85 8.49 -6.02
N MET A 2 -8.53 8.42 -6.01
CA MET A 2 -7.80 7.26 -5.49
C MET A 2 -7.84 7.32 -3.97
N ARG A 3 -8.43 6.32 -3.31
CA ARG A 3 -8.49 6.27 -1.84
C ARG A 3 -7.18 5.69 -1.33
N GLY A 4 -6.44 6.45 -0.52
CA GLY A 4 -5.25 5.96 0.14
C GLY A 4 -5.60 4.89 1.19
N VAL A 5 -4.74 3.87 1.33
CA VAL A 5 -4.86 2.89 2.42
C VAL A 5 -4.26 3.49 3.68
N LYS A 6 -5.03 3.46 4.78
CA LYS A 6 -4.60 3.89 6.12
C LYS A 6 -4.03 2.72 6.91
N GLU A 7 -4.69 1.56 6.88
CA GLU A 7 -4.23 0.34 7.54
C GLU A 7 -4.63 -0.91 6.73
N VAL A 8 -3.78 -1.94 6.78
CA VAL A 8 -4.15 -3.30 6.36
C VAL A 8 -4.68 -4.01 7.60
N THR A 9 -5.88 -4.56 7.52
CA THR A 9 -6.55 -5.24 8.63
C THR A 9 -6.38 -6.76 8.47
N CYS A 10 -6.87 -7.53 9.44
CA CYS A 10 -6.80 -9.00 9.36
C CYS A 10 -7.59 -9.60 8.18
N CYS A 11 -8.62 -8.90 7.69
CA CYS A 11 -9.51 -9.38 6.63
C CYS A 11 -9.54 -8.47 5.39
N GLY A 12 -8.74 -7.40 5.35
CA GLY A 12 -8.81 -6.43 4.25
C GLY A 12 -8.03 -5.14 4.51
N ALA A 13 -8.66 -3.99 4.27
CA ALA A 13 -8.01 -2.69 4.44
C ALA A 13 -8.98 -1.59 4.84
N LYS A 14 -8.47 -0.65 5.65
CA LYS A 14 -9.13 0.61 5.99
C LYS A 14 -8.55 1.74 5.17
N PHE A 15 -9.42 2.51 4.53
CA PHE A 15 -9.05 3.68 3.75
C PHE A 15 -8.98 4.95 4.61
N VAL A 16 -8.30 5.97 4.09
CA VAL A 16 -8.13 7.28 4.77
C VAL A 16 -9.44 7.99 5.09
N ASP A 17 -10.52 7.70 4.34
CA ASP A 17 -11.86 8.21 4.57
C ASP A 17 -12.64 7.44 5.65
N GLY A 18 -12.01 6.45 6.28
CA GLY A 18 -12.58 5.63 7.34
C GLY A 18 -13.37 4.43 6.84
N GLN A 19 -13.58 4.26 5.54
CA GLN A 19 -14.22 3.07 4.99
C GLN A 19 -13.31 1.85 5.19
N GLU A 20 -13.90 0.74 5.61
CA GLU A 20 -13.22 -0.55 5.73
C GLU A 20 -13.86 -1.55 4.76
N VAL A 21 -13.03 -2.30 4.04
CA VAL A 21 -13.45 -3.24 3.00
C VAL A 21 -12.64 -4.52 3.14
N GLU A 22 -13.33 -5.65 3.08
CA GLU A 22 -12.72 -6.98 3.10
C GLU A 22 -12.16 -7.36 1.73
N PHE A 23 -11.01 -8.02 1.73
CA PHE A 23 -10.35 -8.52 0.52
C PHE A 23 -9.75 -9.90 0.80
N ASP A 24 -9.94 -10.84 -0.12
CA ASP A 24 -9.33 -12.17 0.00
C ASP A 24 -7.80 -12.14 -0.19
N ALA A 25 -7.28 -11.13 -0.91
CA ALA A 25 -5.86 -10.97 -1.17
C ALA A 25 -5.45 -9.50 -1.34
N ILE A 26 -4.22 -9.18 -0.91
CA ILE A 26 -3.59 -7.86 -1.08
C ILE A 26 -2.29 -8.04 -1.87
N ILE A 27 -2.14 -7.30 -2.97
CA ILE A 27 -0.95 -7.37 -3.84
C ILE A 27 -0.13 -6.08 -3.67
N LEU A 28 1.10 -6.22 -3.16
CA LEU A 28 2.03 -5.10 -3.00
C LEU A 28 2.86 -4.87 -4.27
N ALA A 29 2.25 -4.25 -5.28
CA ALA A 29 2.91 -3.87 -6.53
C ALA A 29 3.61 -2.49 -6.45
N THR A 30 4.22 -2.15 -5.31
CA THR A 30 4.79 -0.81 -5.03
C THR A 30 6.18 -0.58 -5.64
N GLY A 31 6.63 -1.48 -6.53
CA GLY A 31 7.95 -1.42 -7.14
C GLY A 31 9.09 -1.85 -6.20
N TYR A 32 10.33 -1.55 -6.59
CA TYR A 32 11.54 -1.88 -5.84
C TYR A 32 12.24 -0.61 -5.35
N LYS A 33 12.95 -0.71 -4.22
CA LYS A 33 13.86 0.36 -3.76
C LYS A 33 15.25 0.12 -4.32
N SER A 34 15.77 1.06 -5.11
CA SER A 34 17.18 1.02 -5.55
C SER A 34 18.11 1.19 -4.35
N ASN A 35 19.10 0.32 -4.26
CA ASN A 35 20.21 0.34 -3.31
C ASN A 35 21.46 1.04 -3.86
N VAL A 36 21.40 1.59 -5.08
CA VAL A 36 22.47 2.41 -5.65
C VAL A 36 22.43 3.78 -4.97
N PRO A 37 23.53 4.22 -4.33
CA PRO A 37 23.63 5.56 -3.77
C PRO A 37 23.31 6.62 -4.83
N SER A 38 22.64 7.71 -4.44
CA SER A 38 22.23 8.75 -5.40
C SER A 38 23.40 9.39 -6.15
N TRP A 39 24.59 9.40 -5.57
CA TRP A 39 25.82 9.91 -6.20
C TRP A 39 26.38 8.98 -7.29
N LEU A 40 25.91 7.72 -7.36
CA LEU A 40 26.35 6.70 -8.32
C LEU A 40 25.29 6.41 -9.40
N LYS A 41 24.11 7.04 -9.33
CA LYS A 41 23.06 6.89 -10.34
C LYS A 41 23.34 7.66 -11.61
#